data_AF-A0A2W2LQM9-F1
#
_entry.id   AF-A0A2W2LQM9-F1
#
_cell.length_a   1.000
_cell.length_b   1.000
_cell.length_c   1.000
_cell.angle_alpha   90.00
_cell.angle_beta   90.00
_cell.angle_gamma   90.00
#
_symmetry.space_group_name_H-M   'P 1'
#
loop_
_entity.id
_entity.type
_entity.pdbx_description
1 polymer ?
#
loop_
_entity_poly.entity_id
_entity_poly.type
_entity_poly.pdbx_seq_one_letter_code
_entity_poly.pdbx_strand_id
1 'polypeptide(L)'
;MADHSGRLGKAFRAIDRALGGTQPPDRPQRFAARHPLVLGLLAGLASFLFGLVVSDHDSGMSLVPISLFGIAMGGIFAATGYGERKRQARLERAQS
;
A
#
# COMPACT_ATOMS: atom_id res chain seq x y z
N MET A 1 -4.94 -26.29 13.73
CA MET A 1 -4.65 -24.86 13.44
C MET A 1 -4.53 -24.63 11.92
N ALA A 2 -5.57 -24.90 11.12
CA ALA A 2 -5.42 -25.01 9.66
C ALA A 2 -6.49 -24.30 8.79
N ASP A 3 -7.37 -23.46 9.35
CA ASP A 3 -8.53 -22.95 8.58
C ASP A 3 -8.67 -21.40 8.52
N HIS A 4 -7.84 -20.67 9.27
CA HIS A 4 -7.89 -19.20 9.27
C HIS A 4 -7.28 -18.59 8.01
N SER A 5 -6.19 -19.18 7.51
CA SER A 5 -5.50 -18.75 6.29
C SER A 5 -6.39 -18.88 5.05
N GLY A 6 -7.26 -19.90 5.01
CA GLY A 6 -8.19 -20.14 3.90
C GLY A 6 -9.35 -19.14 3.88
N ARG A 7 -9.92 -18.81 5.05
CA ARG A 7 -10.98 -17.78 5.17
C ARG A 7 -10.48 -16.38 4.85
N LEU A 8 -9.31 -16.00 5.37
CA LEU A 8 -8.68 -14.71 5.07
C LEU A 8 -8.39 -14.58 3.57
N GLY A 9 -7.87 -15.63 2.94
CA GLY A 9 -7.62 -15.64 1.50
C GLY A 9 -8.89 -15.50 0.64
N LYS A 10 -10.01 -16.10 1.06
CA LYS A 10 -11.31 -15.97 0.38
C LYS A 10 -11.91 -14.58 0.56
N ALA A 11 -11.89 -14.03 1.77
CA ALA A 11 -12.38 -12.69 2.06
C ALA A 11 -11.57 -11.64 1.29
N PHE A 12 -10.24 -11.77 1.29
CA PHE A 12 -9.35 -10.91 0.50
C PHE A 12 -9.70 -10.96 -0.99
N ARG A 13 -9.88 -12.15 -1.57
CA ARG A 13 -10.26 -12.28 -3.00
C ARG A 13 -11.64 -11.71 -3.30
N ALA A 14 -12.60 -11.80 -2.39
CA ALA A 14 -13.93 -11.24 -2.59
C ALA A 14 -13.87 -9.71 -2.62
N ILE A 15 -13.12 -9.11 -1.70
CA ILE A 15 -12.87 -7.66 -1.64
C ILE A 15 -12.08 -7.21 -2.87
N ASP A 16 -11.00 -7.90 -3.23
CA ASP A 16 -10.19 -7.63 -4.41
C ASP A 16 -11.06 -7.64 -5.68
N ARG A 17 -11.93 -8.64 -5.84
CA ARG A 17 -12.85 -8.72 -6.98
C ARG A 17 -13.88 -7.58 -6.98
N ALA A 18 -14.40 -7.19 -5.81
CA ALA A 18 -15.33 -6.07 -5.68
C ALA A 18 -14.66 -4.71 -6.02
N LEU A 19 -13.36 -4.59 -5.75
CA LEU A 19 -12.55 -3.41 -6.08
C LEU A 19 -12.01 -3.42 -7.52
N GLY A 20 -12.50 -4.30 -8.38
CA GLY A 20 -12.06 -4.36 -9.78
C GLY A 20 -10.83 -5.24 -10.03
N GLY A 21 -10.46 -6.11 -9.09
CA GLY A 21 -9.32 -7.04 -9.18
C GLY A 21 -9.42 -8.10 -10.30
N THR A 22 -10.51 -8.14 -11.07
CA THR A 22 -10.61 -8.92 -12.32
C THR A 22 -10.50 -8.08 -13.58
N GLN A 23 -10.46 -6.75 -13.46
CA GLN A 23 -10.28 -5.82 -14.57
C GLN A 23 -8.80 -5.58 -14.83
N PRO A 24 -8.40 -5.28 -16.08
CA PRO A 24 -7.03 -4.94 -16.40
C PRO A 24 -6.60 -3.71 -15.58
N PRO A 25 -5.38 -3.69 -15.03
CA PRO A 25 -4.94 -2.63 -14.14
C PRO A 25 -4.88 -1.30 -14.88
N ASP A 26 -5.42 -0.28 -14.23
CA ASP A 26 -5.43 1.09 -14.72
C ASP A 26 -4.02 1.68 -14.78
N ARG A 27 -3.82 2.72 -15.59
CA ARG A 27 -2.51 3.41 -15.72
C ARG A 27 -1.87 3.77 -14.38
N PRO A 28 -2.57 4.40 -13.41
CA PRO A 28 -2.01 4.66 -12.08
C PRO A 28 -1.67 3.38 -11.29
N GLN A 29 -2.45 2.30 -11.43
CA GLN A 29 -2.15 1.02 -10.76
C GLN A 29 -0.90 0.36 -11.34
N ARG A 30 -0.68 0.43 -12.65
CA ARG A 30 0.57 -0.03 -13.28
C ARG A 30 1.77 0.80 -12.84
N PHE A 31 1.60 2.12 -12.76
CA PHE A 31 2.64 3.01 -12.25
C PHE A 31 2.99 2.67 -10.78
N ALA A 32 1.97 2.51 -9.94
CA ALA A 32 2.13 2.13 -8.55
C ALA A 32 2.83 0.77 -8.38
N ALA A 33 2.42 -0.20 -9.20
CA ALA A 33 3.04 -1.51 -9.25
C ALA A 33 4.48 -1.45 -9.76
N ARG A 34 4.86 -0.53 -10.65
CA ARG A 34 6.25 -0.39 -11.12
C ARG A 34 7.14 0.35 -10.13
N HIS A 35 6.60 1.30 -9.37
CA HIS A 35 7.38 2.21 -8.52
C HIS A 35 6.91 2.26 -7.05
N PRO A 36 6.79 1.13 -6.33
CA PRO A 36 6.32 1.14 -4.94
C PRO A 36 7.27 1.86 -3.98
N LEU A 37 8.57 1.88 -4.26
CA LEU A 37 9.53 2.66 -3.46
C LEU A 37 9.31 4.17 -3.62
N VAL A 38 9.01 4.63 -4.84
CA VAL A 38 8.73 6.05 -5.12
C VAL A 38 7.45 6.46 -4.41
N LEU A 39 6.40 5.63 -4.47
CA LEU A 39 5.16 5.87 -3.74
C LEU A 39 5.35 5.86 -2.23
N GLY A 40 6.11 4.90 -1.70
CA GLY A 40 6.44 4.83 -0.28
C GLY A 40 7.21 6.06 0.20
N LEU A 41 8.20 6.52 -0.58
CA LEU A 41 8.96 7.74 -0.29
C LEU A 41 8.10 8.99 -0.36
N LEU A 42 7.25 9.14 -1.37
CA LEU A 42 6.34 10.29 -1.48
C LEU A 42 5.33 10.32 -0.34
N ALA A 43 4.75 9.17 0.03
CA ALA A 43 3.83 9.07 1.16
C ALA A 43 4.53 9.38 2.50
N GLY A 44 5.75 8.87 2.69
CA GLY A 44 6.57 9.15 3.87
C GLY A 44 6.94 10.64 3.97
N LEU A 45 7.39 11.23 2.87
CA LEU A 45 7.72 12.65 2.78
C LEU A 45 6.49 13.52 3.05
N ALA A 46 5.33 13.21 2.45
CA ALA A 46 4.09 13.93 2.69
C ALA A 46 3.67 13.87 4.17
N SER A 47 3.77 12.69 4.79
CA SER A 47 3.49 12.50 6.22
C SER A 47 4.44 13.29 7.11
N PHE A 48 5.73 13.32 6.77
CA PHE A 48 6.74 14.10 7.47
C PHE A 48 6.47 15.60 7.37
N LEU A 49 6.20 16.11 6.16
CA LEU A 49 5.85 17.52 5.94
C LEU A 49 4.57 17.92 6.67
N PHE A 50 3.55 17.07 6.64
CA PHE A 50 2.33 17.26 7.42
C PHE A 50 2.63 17.34 8.92
N GLY A 51 3.51 16.45 9.41
CA GLY A 51 3.99 16.49 10.78
C GLY A 51 4.70 17.78 11.16
N LEU A 52 5.53 18.34 10.27
CA LEU A 52 6.17 19.64 10.48
C LEU A 52 5.16 20.79 10.55
N VAL A 53 4.10 20.74 9.72
CA VAL A 53 3.03 21.76 9.74
C VAL A 53 2.20 21.68 11.02
N VAL A 54 1.93 20.46 11.50
CA VAL A 54 1.09 20.22 12.68
C VAL A 54 1.88 20.35 14.00
N SER A 55 3.20 20.17 13.97
CA SER A 55 4.08 20.35 15.12
C SER A 55 4.20 21.83 15.45
N ASP A 56 3.27 22.34 16.24
CA ASP A 56 3.37 23.65 16.88
C ASP A 56 4.65 23.71 17.72
N HIS A 57 5.45 24.76 17.53
CA HIS A 57 6.79 24.92 18.13
C HIS A 57 6.77 24.88 19.67
N ASP A 58 5.60 25.09 20.28
CA ASP A 58 5.39 25.13 21.74
C ASP A 58 4.77 23.85 22.33
N SER A 59 4.30 22.92 21.48
CA SER A 59 3.43 21.82 21.94
C SER A 59 4.14 20.58 22.48
N GLY A 60 5.48 20.53 22.47
CA GLY A 60 6.24 19.36 22.97
C GLY A 60 5.90 18.04 22.27
N MET A 61 5.21 18.11 21.13
CA MET A 61 4.67 16.94 20.46
C MET A 61 5.81 16.19 19.76
N SER A 62 6.07 14.97 20.23
CA SER A 62 7.16 14.14 19.71
C SER A 62 6.93 13.80 18.22
N LEU A 63 7.95 13.98 17.38
CA LEU A 63 7.93 13.60 15.96
C LEU A 63 7.93 12.06 15.75
N VAL A 64 8.13 11.28 16.80
CA VAL A 64 8.19 9.81 16.78
C VAL A 64 6.89 9.17 16.26
N PRO A 65 5.69 9.45 16.81
CA PRO A 65 4.43 8.91 16.30
C PRO A 65 4.16 9.27 14.83
N ILE A 66 4.50 10.49 14.41
CA ILE A 66 4.36 10.94 13.02
C ILE A 66 5.27 10.14 12.10
N SER A 67 6.52 9.94 12.52
CA SER A 67 7.51 9.17 11.76
C SER A 67 7.10 7.69 11.65
N LEU A 68 6.61 7.10 12.75
CA LEU A 68 6.05 5.74 12.77
C LEU A 68 4.85 5.60 11.83
N PHE A 69 3.95 6.57 11.83
CA PHE A 69 2.81 6.59 10.90
C PHE A 69 3.27 6.66 9.44
N GLY A 70 4.23 7.54 9.13
CA GLY A 70 4.82 7.64 7.78
C GLY A 70 5.46 6.33 7.30
N ILE A 71 6.24 5.66 8.18
CA ILE A 71 6.85 4.36 7.89
C ILE A 71 5.77 3.29 7.68
N ALA A 72 4.76 3.23 8.54
CA ALA A 72 3.66 2.27 8.42
C ALA A 72 2.91 2.44 7.10
N MET A 73 2.55 3.68 6.75
CA MET A 73 1.88 4.00 5.49
C MET A 73 2.75 3.66 4.27
N GLY A 74 4.03 4.05 4.30
CA GLY A 74 4.98 3.69 3.24
C GLY A 74 5.10 2.17 3.05
N GLY A 75 5.14 1.41 4.16
CA GLY A 75 5.13 -0.05 4.16
C GLY A 75 3.85 -0.65 3.55
N ILE A 76 2.68 -0.12 3.91
CA ILE A 76 1.38 -0.54 3.34
C ILE A 76 1.34 -0.30 1.83
N PHE A 77 1.76 0.88 1.37
CA PHE A 77 1.80 1.19 -0.06
C PHE A 77 2.80 0.30 -0.80
N ALA A 78 3.98 0.05 -0.23
CA ALA A 78 4.97 -0.83 -0.82
C ALA A 78 4.47 -2.29 -0.91
N ALA A 79 3.85 -2.80 0.16
CA ALA A 79 3.28 -4.14 0.20
C ALA A 79 2.12 -4.30 -0.80
N THR A 80 1.24 -3.30 -0.88
CA THR A 80 0.13 -3.26 -1.84
C THR A 80 0.67 -3.26 -3.28
N GLY A 81 1.66 -2.42 -3.57
CA GLY A 81 2.31 -2.39 -4.88
C GLY A 81 2.99 -3.72 -5.24
N TYR A 82 3.62 -4.39 -4.29
CA TYR A 82 4.21 -5.72 -4.50
C TYR A 82 3.14 -6.80 -4.73
N GLY A 83 2.04 -6.77 -3.97
CA GLY A 83 0.89 -7.65 -4.17
C GLY A 83 0.28 -7.50 -5.56
N GLU A 84 0.13 -6.26 -6.00
CA GLU A 84 -0.39 -5.92 -7.32
C GLU A 84 0.55 -6.38 -8.44
N ARG A 85 1.88 -6.25 -8.29
CA ARG A 85 2.85 -6.85 -9.23
C ARG A 85 2.67 -8.36 -9.35
N LYS A 86 2.51 -9.06 -8.21
CA LYS A 86 2.33 -10.51 -8.20
C LYS A 86 0.97 -10.93 -8.77
N ARG A 87 -0.04 -10.07 -8.70
CA ARG A 87 -1.34 -10.26 -9.36
C ARG A 87 -1.20 -10.08 -10.87
N GLN A 88 -0.53 -9.03 -11.32
CA GLN A 88 -0.25 -8.76 -12.75
C GLN A 88 0.55 -9.90 -13.38
N ALA A 89 1.63 -10.36 -12.74
CA ALA A 89 2.44 -11.49 -13.23
C ALA A 89 1.64 -12.81 -13.30
N ARG A 90 0.58 -12.98 -12.48
CA ARG A 90 -0.31 -14.15 -12.57
C ARG A 90 -1.30 -14.05 -13.72
N LEU A 91 -1.83 -12.86 -13.99
CA LEU A 91 -2.72 -12.62 -15.13
C LEU A 91 -1.97 -12.77 -16.45
N GLU A 92 -0.75 -12.25 -16.56
CA GLU A 92 0.10 -12.42 -17.74
C GLU A 92 0.37 -13.90 -18.03
N ARG A 93 0.67 -14.70 -17.00
CA ARG A 93 0.87 -16.16 -17.14
C ARG A 93 -0.40 -16.94 -17.48
N ALA A 94 -1.58 -16.44 -17.11
CA ALA A 94 -2.85 -17.08 -17.43
C ALA A 94 -3.33 -16.75 -18.85
N GLN A 95 -2.69 -15.79 -19.52
CA GLN A 95 -3.02 -15.35 -20.88
C GLN A 95 -1.99 -15.82 -21.94
N SER A 96 -0.91 -16.50 -21.54
CA SER A 96 0.04 -17.18 -22.45
C SER A 96 -0.29 -18.66 -22.56
#